data_AF-A0A1Y2LZP9-F1
#
_entry.id   AF-A0A1Y2LZP9-F1
#
_cell.length_a   1.000
_cell.length_b   1.000
_cell.length_c   1.000
_cell.angle_alpha   90.00
_cell.angle_beta   90.00
_cell.angle_gamma   90.00
#
_symmetry.space_group_name_H-M   'P 1'
#
loop_
_entity.id
_entity.type
_entity.pdbx_description
1 polymer ?
#
loop_
_entity_poly.entity_id
_entity_poly.type
_entity_poly.pdbx_seq_one_letter_code
_entity_poly.pdbx_strand_id
1 'polypeptide(L)'
;MAASNRTRQSLLRGNLDYEEYAALHSLPLGCPSLTFDDNDDPFVHEGEVFCRYADPQTGVLCGLGNRGALRTHLKRQHHYDQIAPSGHGVGQFNSTVRQRVLIWYNAIMTTHRAQAAALQQQQLNLAQAQAPRAPPWPAILLPDGELDLVRMQTASVAVGRESPCAACGLAELDGCDFAVEEGLLCENRDLWMELPGERTPTPPSTPSLPSTISSLSSARNTPLSQRSQEL
;
A
#
# COMPACT_ATOMS: atom_id res chain seq x y z
N MET A 1 -9.37 -34.32 -19.47
CA MET A 1 -8.34 -33.26 -19.24
C MET A 1 -8.56 -32.40 -17.97
N ALA A 2 -9.65 -32.55 -17.20
CA ALA A 2 -9.89 -31.76 -15.97
C ALA A 2 -9.00 -32.12 -14.75
N ALA A 3 -8.35 -33.29 -14.77
CA ALA A 3 -7.52 -33.75 -13.64
C ALA A 3 -6.25 -32.92 -13.41
N SER A 4 -5.66 -32.33 -14.47
CA SER A 4 -4.36 -31.65 -14.39
C SER A 4 -4.40 -30.29 -13.65
N ASN A 5 -5.54 -29.58 -13.69
CA ASN A 5 -5.68 -28.28 -13.01
C ASN A 5 -5.85 -28.42 -11.49
N ARG A 6 -6.56 -29.45 -11.00
CA ARG A 6 -6.67 -29.71 -9.55
C ARG A 6 -5.32 -30.04 -8.94
N THR A 7 -4.48 -30.80 -9.65
CA THR A 7 -3.15 -31.18 -9.16
C THR A 7 -2.24 -29.96 -9.00
N ARG A 8 -2.29 -28.98 -9.93
CA ARG A 8 -1.38 -27.82 -9.88
C ARG A 8 -1.81 -26.74 -8.89
N GLN A 9 -3.10 -26.49 -8.72
CA GLN A 9 -3.57 -25.65 -7.61
C GLN A 9 -3.28 -26.31 -6.25
N SER A 10 -3.36 -27.64 -6.17
CA SER A 10 -2.95 -28.38 -4.97
C SER A 10 -1.46 -28.26 -4.65
N LEU A 11 -0.60 -27.97 -5.62
CA LEU A 11 0.84 -27.75 -5.39
C LEU A 11 1.14 -26.34 -4.83
N LEU A 12 0.21 -25.41 -4.97
CA LEU A 12 0.28 -24.07 -4.40
C LEU A 12 -0.43 -23.97 -3.03
N ARG A 13 -1.25 -24.96 -2.66
CA ARG A 13 -1.87 -25.04 -1.33
C ARG A 13 -0.83 -25.09 -0.22
N GLY A 14 -1.13 -24.39 0.88
CA GLY A 14 -0.21 -24.20 2.01
C GLY A 14 0.71 -22.99 1.86
N ASN A 15 0.65 -22.25 0.75
CA ASN A 15 1.24 -20.92 0.65
C ASN A 15 0.17 -19.85 0.91
N LEU A 16 0.39 -19.07 1.97
CA LEU A 16 -0.56 -18.05 2.42
C LEU A 16 -0.83 -16.98 1.34
N ASP A 17 0.21 -16.52 0.64
CA ASP A 17 0.08 -15.46 -0.37
C ASP A 17 -0.79 -15.92 -1.56
N TYR A 18 -0.61 -17.16 -2.03
CA TYR A 18 -1.45 -17.71 -3.08
C TYR A 18 -2.91 -17.91 -2.62
N GLU A 19 -3.12 -18.38 -1.39
CA GLU A 19 -4.46 -18.59 -0.86
C GLU A 19 -5.21 -17.26 -0.69
N GLU A 20 -4.55 -16.23 -0.18
CA GLU A 20 -5.10 -14.88 -0.10
C GLU A 20 -5.40 -14.33 -1.50
N TYR A 21 -4.46 -14.46 -2.45
CA TYR A 21 -4.68 -14.10 -3.85
C TYR A 21 -5.91 -14.77 -4.45
N ALA A 22 -6.04 -16.09 -4.29
CA ALA A 22 -7.14 -16.86 -4.85
C ALA A 22 -8.50 -16.56 -4.18
N ALA A 23 -8.47 -16.03 -2.95
CA ALA A 23 -9.67 -15.61 -2.22
C ALA A 23 -10.16 -14.21 -2.63
N LEU A 24 -9.35 -13.41 -3.34
CA LEU A 24 -9.79 -12.10 -3.82
C LEU A 24 -10.95 -12.24 -4.81
N HIS A 25 -11.81 -11.24 -4.83
CA HIS A 25 -12.89 -11.13 -5.83
C HIS A 25 -12.51 -10.25 -7.03
N SER A 26 -11.31 -9.66 -6.98
CA SER A 26 -10.80 -8.71 -7.95
C SER A 26 -9.31 -8.89 -8.14
N LEU A 27 -8.77 -8.26 -9.19
CA LEU A 27 -7.34 -8.18 -9.39
C LEU A 27 -6.67 -7.49 -8.19
N PRO A 28 -5.53 -8.00 -7.69
CA PRO A 28 -4.79 -7.35 -6.62
C PRO A 28 -4.42 -5.90 -6.98
N LEU A 29 -4.50 -5.02 -5.99
CA LEU A 29 -4.04 -3.64 -6.12
C LEU A 29 -2.55 -3.61 -6.48
N GLY A 30 -2.19 -2.80 -7.47
CA GLY A 30 -0.81 -2.67 -7.93
C GLY A 30 -0.29 -3.89 -8.69
N CYS A 31 -1.17 -4.79 -9.15
CA CYS A 31 -0.77 -5.94 -9.93
C CYS A 31 -0.11 -5.49 -11.26
N PRO A 32 1.07 -6.01 -11.61
CA PRO A 32 1.74 -5.63 -12.85
C PRO A 32 0.98 -6.15 -14.06
N SER A 33 1.05 -5.40 -15.17
CA SER A 33 0.50 -5.82 -16.47
C SER A 33 1.03 -7.18 -16.92
N LEU A 34 0.35 -7.78 -17.91
CA LEU A 34 0.84 -9.00 -18.54
C LEU A 34 2.27 -8.79 -19.05
N THR A 35 3.12 -9.76 -18.77
CA THR A 35 4.44 -9.87 -19.37
C THR A 35 4.30 -10.67 -20.66
N PHE A 36 5.04 -10.31 -21.68
CA PHE A 36 5.01 -10.95 -22.99
C PHE A 36 6.32 -11.71 -23.22
N ASP A 37 6.26 -12.81 -23.96
CA ASP A 37 7.46 -13.51 -24.40
C ASP A 37 8.03 -12.90 -25.70
N ASP A 38 9.08 -13.53 -26.25
CA ASP A 38 9.73 -13.06 -27.47
C ASP A 38 8.82 -13.10 -28.72
N ASN A 39 7.67 -13.80 -28.65
CA ASN A 39 6.67 -13.88 -29.72
C ASN A 39 5.48 -12.94 -29.50
N ASP A 40 5.57 -12.04 -28.51
CA ASP A 40 4.48 -11.17 -28.10
C ASP A 40 3.25 -11.93 -27.55
N ASP A 41 3.45 -13.17 -27.09
CA ASP A 41 2.38 -13.95 -26.46
C ASP A 41 2.30 -13.63 -24.96
N PRO A 42 1.09 -13.44 -24.40
CA PRO A 42 0.93 -13.09 -23.00
C PRO A 42 1.32 -14.28 -22.11
N PHE A 43 2.11 -13.99 -21.09
CA PHE A 43 2.55 -14.95 -20.10
C PHE A 43 1.62 -14.99 -18.90
N VAL A 44 1.05 -16.17 -18.64
CA VAL A 44 0.14 -16.43 -17.52
C VAL A 44 0.78 -17.42 -16.55
N HIS A 45 0.98 -16.97 -15.31
CA HIS A 45 1.58 -17.75 -14.24
C HIS A 45 0.72 -18.97 -13.88
N GLU A 46 1.36 -20.00 -13.31
CA GLU A 46 0.62 -21.17 -12.85
C GLU A 46 -0.27 -20.79 -11.65
N GLY A 47 -1.54 -21.21 -11.67
CA GLY A 47 -2.53 -20.84 -10.65
C GLY A 47 -3.20 -19.48 -10.87
N GLU A 48 -2.80 -18.70 -11.87
CA GLU A 48 -3.37 -17.37 -12.12
C GLU A 48 -4.84 -17.48 -12.57
N VAL A 49 -5.72 -16.67 -11.97
CA VAL A 49 -7.19 -16.71 -12.20
C VAL A 49 -7.81 -15.37 -12.59
N PHE A 50 -7.05 -14.27 -12.54
CA PHE A 50 -7.51 -12.93 -12.92
C PHE A 50 -6.88 -12.49 -14.23
N CYS A 51 -7.67 -11.81 -15.06
CA CYS A 51 -7.13 -11.12 -16.23
C CYS A 51 -6.38 -9.85 -15.79
N ARG A 52 -5.11 -9.73 -16.20
CA ARG A 52 -4.24 -8.56 -15.97
C ARG A 52 -4.18 -7.62 -17.17
N TYR A 53 -4.99 -7.88 -18.20
CA TYR A 53 -5.12 -6.95 -19.31
C TYR A 53 -5.92 -5.74 -18.83
N ALA A 54 -5.30 -4.57 -18.86
CA ALA A 54 -5.98 -3.33 -18.58
C ALA A 54 -6.91 -3.05 -19.76
N ASP A 55 -8.19 -3.36 -19.63
CA ASP A 55 -9.18 -2.90 -20.60
C ASP A 55 -9.33 -1.38 -20.44
N PRO A 56 -8.91 -0.57 -21.42
CA PRO A 56 -8.98 0.88 -21.33
C PRO A 56 -10.41 1.41 -21.40
N GLN A 57 -11.38 0.61 -21.82
CA GLN A 57 -12.77 1.04 -22.02
C GLN A 57 -13.71 0.56 -20.93
N THR A 58 -13.58 -0.69 -20.46
CA THR A 58 -14.55 -1.25 -19.52
C THR A 58 -14.15 -1.06 -18.06
N GLY A 59 -12.85 -1.01 -17.75
CA GLY A 59 -12.37 -0.98 -16.36
C GLY A 59 -12.82 -2.18 -15.51
N VAL A 60 -13.42 -3.21 -16.11
CA VAL A 60 -14.00 -4.36 -15.39
C VAL A 60 -12.97 -5.49 -15.32
N LEU A 61 -12.66 -5.88 -14.08
CA LEU A 61 -11.75 -6.96 -13.76
C LEU A 61 -12.41 -8.31 -14.06
N CYS A 62 -11.87 -9.05 -15.04
CA CYS A 62 -12.37 -10.37 -15.36
C CYS A 62 -11.76 -11.43 -14.44
N GLY A 63 -12.45 -11.74 -13.33
CA GLY A 63 -12.17 -12.89 -12.48
C GLY A 63 -12.78 -14.16 -13.07
N LEU A 64 -11.96 -15.18 -13.34
CA LEU A 64 -12.37 -16.31 -14.20
C LEU A 64 -12.35 -17.66 -13.47
N GLY A 65 -12.05 -17.66 -12.17
CA GLY A 65 -12.14 -18.80 -11.25
C GLY A 65 -11.11 -19.91 -11.48
N ASN A 66 -10.61 -20.08 -12.70
CA ASN A 66 -9.52 -21.00 -13.02
C ASN A 66 -8.70 -20.54 -14.24
N ARG A 67 -7.47 -21.06 -14.36
CA ARG A 67 -6.54 -20.73 -15.44
C ARG A 67 -7.06 -21.09 -16.84
N GLY A 68 -7.82 -22.18 -16.99
CA GLY A 68 -8.37 -22.57 -18.29
C GLY A 68 -9.39 -21.56 -18.82
N ALA A 69 -10.23 -21.05 -17.92
CA ALA A 69 -11.14 -19.96 -18.20
C ALA A 69 -10.37 -18.65 -18.50
N LEU A 70 -9.32 -18.35 -17.73
CA LEU A 70 -8.42 -17.22 -18.03
C LEU A 70 -7.82 -17.29 -19.43
N ARG A 71 -7.29 -18.45 -19.82
CA ARG A 71 -6.78 -18.64 -21.18
C ARG A 71 -7.86 -18.41 -22.23
N THR A 72 -9.02 -19.02 -22.05
CA THR A 72 -10.14 -18.86 -23.00
C THR A 72 -10.60 -17.41 -23.12
N HIS A 73 -10.62 -16.67 -22.00
CA HIS A 73 -10.96 -15.26 -21.96
C HIS A 73 -9.94 -14.40 -22.71
N LEU A 74 -8.63 -14.58 -22.45
CA LEU A 74 -7.58 -13.86 -23.17
C LEU A 74 -7.68 -14.05 -24.68
N LYS A 75 -8.00 -15.28 -25.13
CA LYS A 75 -8.21 -15.56 -26.55
C LYS A 75 -9.45 -14.87 -27.12
N ARG A 76 -10.56 -14.89 -26.39
CA ARG A 76 -11.86 -14.43 -26.91
C ARG A 76 -12.07 -12.93 -26.79
N GLN A 77 -11.64 -12.34 -25.68
CA GLN A 77 -11.90 -10.93 -25.35
C GLN A 77 -10.72 -10.03 -25.69
N HIS A 78 -9.50 -10.57 -25.69
CA HIS A 78 -8.28 -9.82 -25.98
C HIS A 78 -7.57 -10.30 -27.25
N HIS A 79 -8.20 -11.19 -28.04
CA HIS A 79 -7.76 -11.64 -29.36
C HIS A 79 -6.33 -12.22 -29.42
N TYR A 80 -5.84 -12.79 -28.32
CA TYR A 80 -4.56 -13.50 -28.34
C TYR A 80 -4.74 -14.91 -28.93
N ASP A 81 -4.10 -15.21 -30.06
CA ASP A 81 -4.18 -16.52 -30.68
C ASP A 81 -3.45 -17.59 -29.85
N GLN A 82 -2.32 -17.21 -29.26
CA GLN A 82 -1.51 -18.03 -28.41
C GLN A 82 -1.32 -17.39 -27.04
N ILE A 83 -0.92 -18.21 -26.08
CA ILE A 83 -0.65 -17.80 -24.70
C ILE A 83 0.59 -18.56 -24.32
N ALA A 84 1.64 -17.81 -23.98
CA ALA A 84 2.94 -18.37 -23.71
C ALA A 84 2.80 -19.52 -22.69
N PRO A 85 3.46 -20.66 -22.93
CA PRO A 85 3.52 -21.70 -21.92
C PRO A 85 4.14 -21.10 -20.66
N SER A 86 3.74 -21.58 -19.48
CA SER A 86 4.31 -21.17 -18.21
C SER A 86 5.75 -21.71 -18.08
N GLY A 87 6.66 -21.17 -18.88
CA GLY A 87 8.11 -21.22 -18.78
C GLY A 87 8.80 -22.55 -19.02
N HIS A 88 8.14 -23.71 -18.94
CA HIS A 88 8.78 -25.01 -19.17
C HIS A 88 7.84 -25.93 -19.90
N GLY A 89 8.37 -26.62 -20.91
CA GLY A 89 7.65 -27.53 -21.80
C GLY A 89 6.71 -28.47 -21.03
N VAL A 90 5.63 -28.85 -21.71
CA VAL A 90 4.57 -29.76 -21.26
C VAL A 90 5.19 -30.99 -20.57
N GLY A 91 5.42 -30.93 -19.26
CA GLY A 91 6.31 -31.87 -18.59
C GLY A 91 6.14 -31.88 -17.09
N GLN A 92 6.79 -30.98 -16.35
CA GLN A 92 6.75 -31.05 -14.88
C GLN A 92 6.80 -29.68 -14.20
N PHE A 93 5.86 -29.46 -13.29
CA PHE A 93 5.91 -28.38 -12.31
C PHE A 93 6.97 -28.72 -11.26
N ASN A 94 8.24 -28.46 -11.60
CA ASN A 94 9.37 -28.75 -10.71
C ASN A 94 9.48 -27.71 -9.57
N SER A 95 10.35 -27.99 -8.60
CA SER A 95 10.57 -27.11 -7.44
C SER A 95 11.00 -25.70 -7.83
N THR A 96 11.80 -25.53 -8.89
CA THR A 96 12.25 -24.22 -9.37
C THR A 96 11.12 -23.39 -9.97
N VAL A 97 10.22 -24.01 -10.73
CA VAL A 97 9.03 -23.34 -11.27
C VAL A 97 8.10 -22.97 -10.13
N ARG A 98 7.87 -23.90 -9.19
CA ARG A 98 7.09 -23.62 -7.98
C ARG A 98 7.64 -22.41 -7.24
N GLN A 99 8.95 -22.37 -6.97
CA GLN A 99 9.57 -21.28 -6.23
C GLN A 99 9.41 -19.93 -6.95
N ARG A 100 9.60 -19.88 -8.27
CA ARG A 100 9.38 -18.65 -9.04
C ARG A 100 7.95 -18.15 -8.96
N VAL A 101 6.98 -19.07 -9.08
CA VAL A 101 5.55 -18.74 -8.96
C VAL A 101 5.23 -18.24 -7.56
N LEU A 102 5.79 -18.84 -6.51
CA LEU A 102 5.59 -18.40 -5.13
C LEU A 102 6.20 -17.01 -4.86
N ILE A 103 7.41 -16.74 -5.38
CA ILE A 103 8.03 -15.41 -5.30
C ILE A 103 7.13 -14.36 -5.96
N TRP A 104 6.55 -14.70 -7.12
CA TRP A 104 5.63 -13.80 -7.82
C TRP A 104 4.36 -13.51 -7.00
N TYR A 105 3.71 -14.53 -6.44
CA TYR A 105 2.54 -14.32 -5.57
C TYR A 105 2.87 -13.50 -4.33
N ASN A 106 4.00 -13.78 -3.68
CA ASN A 106 4.45 -13.01 -2.53
C ASN A 106 4.67 -11.53 -2.87
N ALA A 107 5.30 -11.23 -4.01
CA ALA A 107 5.54 -9.85 -4.45
C ALA A 107 4.23 -9.10 -4.72
N ILE A 108 3.27 -9.74 -5.41
CA ILE A 108 1.98 -9.12 -5.71
C ILE A 108 1.16 -8.90 -4.44
N MET A 109 1.07 -9.90 -3.56
CA MET A 109 0.28 -9.76 -2.35
C MET A 109 0.89 -8.79 -1.35
N THR A 110 2.22 -8.72 -1.26
CA THR A 110 2.90 -7.66 -0.51
C THR A 110 2.50 -6.27 -1.01
N THR A 111 2.53 -6.07 -2.33
CA THR A 111 2.13 -4.80 -2.95
C THR A 111 0.66 -4.49 -2.70
N HIS A 112 -0.21 -5.48 -2.86
CA HIS A 112 -1.64 -5.36 -2.62
C HIS A 112 -1.95 -4.92 -1.19
N ARG A 113 -1.37 -5.60 -0.18
CA ARG A 113 -1.58 -5.26 1.23
C ARG A 113 -1.09 -3.85 1.55
N ALA A 114 0.06 -3.44 1.02
CA ALA A 114 0.58 -2.09 1.22
C ALA A 114 -0.37 -1.02 0.64
N GLN A 115 -0.89 -1.23 -0.58
CA GLN A 115 -1.84 -0.31 -1.19
C GLN A 115 -3.21 -0.32 -0.50
N ALA A 116 -3.70 -1.48 -0.09
CA ALA A 116 -4.95 -1.60 0.66
C ALA A 116 -4.88 -0.85 2.00
N ALA A 117 -3.77 -1.00 2.73
CA ALA A 117 -3.53 -0.26 3.97
C ALA A 117 -3.48 1.26 3.74
N ALA A 118 -2.81 1.71 2.66
CA ALA A 118 -2.75 3.12 2.30
C ALA A 118 -4.13 3.70 1.96
N LEU A 119 -4.95 2.98 1.19
CA LEU A 119 -6.31 3.39 0.86
C LEU A 119 -7.20 3.43 2.11
N GLN A 120 -7.08 2.45 3.01
CA GLN A 120 -7.81 2.45 4.27
C GLN A 120 -7.45 3.65 5.14
N GLN A 121 -6.15 3.98 5.26
CA GLN A 121 -5.72 5.16 6.00
C GLN A 121 -6.25 6.46 5.38
N GLN A 122 -6.24 6.56 4.04
CA GLN A 122 -6.80 7.71 3.34
C GLN A 122 -8.30 7.87 3.64
N GLN A 123 -9.06 6.78 3.65
CA GLN A 123 -10.48 6.80 4.00
C GLN A 123 -10.72 7.26 5.44
N LEU A 124 -9.89 6.81 6.39
CA LEU A 124 -9.96 7.27 7.78
C LEU A 124 -9.68 8.76 7.90
N ASN A 125 -8.65 9.27 7.22
CA ASN A 125 -8.32 10.70 7.21
C ASN A 125 -9.47 11.53 6.62
N LEU A 126 -10.10 11.06 5.53
CA LEU A 126 -11.26 11.72 4.93
C LEU A 126 -12.47 11.71 5.87
N ALA A 127 -12.73 10.58 6.54
CA ALA A 127 -13.82 10.48 7.51
C ALA A 127 -13.63 11.42 8.71
N GLN A 128 -12.39 11.56 9.20
CA GLN A 128 -12.04 12.51 10.27
C GLN A 128 -12.18 13.97 9.80
N ALA A 129 -11.75 14.28 8.57
CA ALA A 129 -11.88 15.62 7.99
C ALA A 129 -13.36 16.02 7.75
N GLN A 130 -14.22 15.04 7.45
CA GLN A 130 -15.65 15.22 7.25
C GLN A 130 -16.48 15.11 8.53
N ALA A 131 -15.86 14.77 9.67
CA ALA A 131 -16.56 14.74 10.94
C ALA A 131 -17.20 16.11 11.17
N PRO A 132 -18.50 16.17 11.53
CA PRO A 132 -19.20 17.43 11.71
C PRO A 132 -18.41 18.27 12.70
N ARG A 133 -17.82 19.35 12.21
CA ARG A 133 -17.16 20.31 13.08
C ARG A 133 -18.23 20.77 14.07
N ALA A 134 -17.88 20.67 15.34
CA ALA A 134 -18.66 21.29 16.39
C ALA A 134 -19.09 22.70 15.92
N PRO A 135 -20.39 23.06 16.01
CA PRO A 135 -20.79 24.41 15.67
C PRO A 135 -19.91 25.38 16.48
N PRO A 136 -19.45 26.49 15.85
CA PRO A 136 -18.65 27.47 16.54
C PRO A 136 -19.40 27.93 17.79
N TRP A 137 -18.67 28.16 18.88
CA TRP A 137 -19.27 28.66 20.11
C TRP A 137 -20.05 29.94 19.81
N PRO A 138 -21.28 30.09 20.32
CA PRO A 138 -21.94 31.38 20.26
C PRO A 138 -21.06 32.40 21.00
N ALA A 139 -20.78 33.53 20.34
CA ALA A 139 -20.05 34.62 20.98
C ALA A 139 -20.83 35.10 22.21
N ILE A 140 -20.20 35.09 23.38
CA ILE A 140 -20.75 35.72 24.58
C ILE A 140 -20.10 37.10 24.65
N LEU A 141 -20.91 38.15 24.53
CA LEU A 141 -20.43 39.53 24.52
C LEU A 141 -20.68 40.22 25.86
N LEU A 142 -19.74 41.06 26.27
CA LEU A 142 -19.89 42.04 27.33
C LEU A 142 -20.81 43.19 26.85
N PRO A 143 -21.33 44.03 27.78
CA PRO A 143 -22.25 45.13 27.44
C PRO A 143 -21.67 46.19 26.48
N ASP A 144 -20.35 46.30 26.40
CA ASP A 144 -19.59 47.17 25.50
C ASP A 144 -19.34 46.55 24.12
N GLY A 145 -19.72 45.28 23.93
CA GLY A 145 -19.53 44.54 22.68
C GLY A 145 -18.22 43.76 22.60
N GLU A 146 -17.39 43.76 23.65
CA GLU A 146 -16.18 42.93 23.71
C GLU A 146 -16.52 41.45 23.99
N LEU A 147 -15.64 40.53 23.59
CA LEU A 147 -15.84 39.10 23.78
C LEU A 147 -15.56 38.70 25.25
N ASP A 148 -16.53 38.10 25.93
CA ASP A 148 -16.38 37.60 27.30
C ASP A 148 -15.69 36.22 27.29
N LEU A 149 -14.37 36.25 27.14
CA LEU A 149 -13.51 35.06 27.08
C LEU A 149 -13.67 34.18 28.33
N VAL A 150 -13.88 34.77 29.51
CA VAL A 150 -14.03 34.05 30.78
C VAL A 150 -15.33 33.25 30.79
N ARG A 151 -16.45 33.84 30.36
CA ARG A 151 -17.73 33.11 30.28
C ARG A 151 -17.72 32.07 29.17
N MET A 152 -17.07 32.33 28.03
CA MET A 152 -16.91 31.34 26.98
C MET A 152 -16.09 30.13 27.44
N GLN A 153 -15.01 30.36 28.19
CA GLN A 153 -14.19 29.28 28.74
C GLN A 153 -14.93 28.49 29.82
N THR A 154 -15.67 29.17 30.70
CA THR A 154 -16.51 28.52 31.73
C THR A 154 -17.60 27.66 31.10
N ALA A 155 -18.27 28.18 30.06
CA ALA A 155 -19.27 27.42 29.31
C ALA A 155 -18.65 26.21 28.60
N SER A 156 -17.41 26.33 28.10
CA SER A 156 -16.68 25.22 27.46
C SER A 156 -16.45 24.05 28.41
N VAL A 157 -15.97 24.34 29.62
CA VAL A 157 -15.75 23.34 30.68
C VAL A 157 -17.07 22.68 31.08
N ALA A 158 -18.15 23.44 31.23
CA ALA A 158 -19.44 22.93 31.65
C ALA A 158 -20.08 21.93 30.65
N VAL A 159 -19.77 22.06 29.35
CA VAL A 159 -20.29 21.18 28.29
C VAL A 159 -19.29 20.07 27.93
N GLY A 160 -18.18 19.94 28.68
CA GLY A 160 -17.17 18.89 28.48
C GLY A 160 -16.40 19.03 27.18
N ARG A 161 -16.29 20.24 26.63
CA ARG A 161 -15.45 20.53 25.46
C ARG A 161 -14.10 21.05 25.91
N GLU A 162 -13.06 20.64 25.20
CA GLU A 162 -11.73 21.25 25.35
C GLU A 162 -11.84 22.74 25.01
N SER A 163 -11.57 23.61 25.99
CA SER A 163 -11.54 25.05 25.76
C SER A 163 -10.29 25.38 24.93
N PRO A 164 -10.39 26.12 23.81
CA PRO A 164 -9.20 26.64 23.16
C PRO A 164 -8.42 27.47 24.19
N CYS A 165 -7.12 27.20 24.30
CA CYS A 165 -6.28 27.99 25.17
C CYS A 165 -6.37 29.47 24.73
N ALA A 166 -6.42 30.42 25.66
CA ALA A 166 -6.57 31.85 25.33
C ALA A 166 -5.46 32.35 24.38
N ALA A 167 -4.29 31.72 24.38
CA ALA A 167 -3.19 32.00 23.45
C ALA A 167 -3.41 31.40 22.04
N CYS A 168 -4.19 30.33 21.92
CA CYS A 168 -4.43 29.60 20.67
C CYS A 168 -5.56 30.26 19.85
N GLY A 169 -6.57 30.82 20.51
CA GLY A 169 -7.73 31.45 19.86
C GLY A 169 -7.43 32.78 19.16
N LEU A 170 -6.26 33.39 19.41
CA LEU A 170 -5.83 34.63 18.75
C LEU A 170 -5.00 34.40 17.48
N ALA A 171 -4.49 33.19 17.25
CA ALA A 171 -3.63 32.88 16.10
C ALA A 171 -4.41 32.60 14.80
N GLU A 172 -5.71 32.29 14.85
CA GLU A 172 -6.53 32.05 13.65
C GLU A 172 -7.17 33.34 13.07
N LEU A 173 -7.05 34.48 13.76
CA LEU A 173 -7.76 35.71 13.38
C LEU A 173 -6.90 36.78 12.71
N ASP A 174 -5.57 36.69 12.72
CA ASP A 174 -4.73 37.56 11.90
C ASP A 174 -3.36 36.93 11.66
N GLY A 175 -2.85 37.07 10.45
CA GLY A 175 -1.49 36.66 10.08
C GLY A 175 -0.43 37.46 10.83
N CYS A 176 -0.18 37.07 12.09
CA CYS A 176 0.81 37.69 12.95
C CYS A 176 2.07 36.82 13.05
N ASP A 177 3.13 37.24 12.36
CA ASP A 177 4.51 36.92 12.71
C ASP A 177 4.79 37.45 14.13
N PHE A 178 4.50 36.65 15.16
CA PHE A 178 5.07 36.88 16.49
C PHE A 178 6.32 36.04 16.63
N ALA A 179 7.46 36.71 16.49
CA ALA A 179 8.74 36.18 16.94
C ALA A 179 8.60 35.76 18.41
N VAL A 180 8.83 34.47 18.66
CA VAL A 180 8.96 33.90 19.99
C VAL A 180 10.31 34.34 20.55
N GLU A 181 10.39 35.57 21.06
CA GLU A 181 11.40 35.95 22.03
C GLU A 181 10.71 36.16 23.38
N GLU A 182 11.19 35.39 24.36
CA GLU A 182 10.84 35.39 25.78
C GLU A 182 9.52 34.71 26.20
N GLY A 183 9.59 33.37 26.31
CA GLY A 183 9.43 32.76 27.64
C GLY A 183 8.04 32.58 28.24
N LEU A 184 6.97 32.41 27.45
CA LEU A 184 5.69 31.88 27.95
C LEU A 184 5.42 30.50 27.36
N LEU A 185 5.98 29.50 28.02
CA LEU A 185 5.66 28.10 27.79
C LEU A 185 4.17 27.86 28.10
N CYS A 186 3.46 27.24 27.16
CA CYS A 186 2.15 26.65 27.40
C CYS A 186 2.34 25.37 28.25
N GLU A 187 2.80 25.53 29.50
CA GLU A 187 2.82 24.47 30.50
C GLU A 187 1.41 24.30 31.04
N ASN A 188 0.61 23.44 30.40
CA ASN A 188 -0.45 22.68 31.08
C ASN A 188 -1.05 21.64 30.12
N ARG A 189 -0.25 20.61 29.82
CA ARG A 189 -0.73 19.38 29.16
C ARG A 189 -0.39 18.10 29.94
N ASP A 190 0.05 18.20 31.20
CA ASP A 190 0.46 17.04 32.01
C ASP A 190 -0.14 17.05 33.42
N LEU A 191 -1.47 17.05 33.53
CA LEU A 191 -2.13 16.83 34.82
C LEU A 191 -3.42 16.03 34.67
N TRP A 192 -3.30 14.81 34.13
CA TRP A 192 -4.27 13.74 34.38
C TRP A 192 -3.59 12.38 34.58
N MET A 193 -3.66 11.92 35.84
CA MET A 193 -3.53 10.56 36.37
C MET A 193 -2.19 9.82 36.23
N GLU A 194 -1.42 9.81 37.33
CA GLU A 194 -0.55 8.68 37.67
C GLU A 194 -1.39 7.41 37.90
N LEU A 195 -1.24 6.41 37.03
CA LEU A 195 -1.58 5.03 37.31
C LEU A 195 -0.31 4.30 37.78
N PRO A 196 -0.37 3.47 38.85
CA PRO A 196 0.81 2.73 39.29
C PRO A 196 1.01 1.50 38.42
N GLY A 197 2.16 1.47 37.74
CA GLY A 197 2.82 0.25 37.32
C GLY A 197 2.53 -0.20 35.89
N GLU A 198 3.52 -0.01 35.03
CA GLU A 198 4.02 -1.09 34.17
C GLU A 198 5.43 -0.72 33.65
N ARG A 199 6.33 -1.71 33.69
CA ARG A 199 7.74 -1.57 33.36
C ARG A 199 7.91 -1.37 31.85
N THR A 200 8.51 -0.28 31.43
CA THR A 200 9.01 -0.10 30.06
C THR A 200 10.32 -0.88 29.87
N PRO A 201 10.43 -1.76 28.84
CA PRO A 201 11.71 -2.34 28.46
C PRO A 201 12.58 -1.29 27.76
N THR A 202 13.86 -1.28 28.12
CA THR A 202 14.92 -0.52 27.45
C THR A 202 15.07 -0.94 25.99
N PRO A 203 15.26 0.00 25.05
CA PRO A 203 15.58 -0.35 23.65
C PRO A 203 17.01 -0.91 23.56
N PRO A 204 17.25 -1.95 22.74
CA PRO A 204 18.60 -2.45 22.51
C PRO A 204 19.42 -1.44 21.69
N SER A 205 20.64 -1.19 22.16
CA SER A 205 21.67 -0.40 21.49
C SER A 205 21.96 -0.93 20.09
N THR A 206 21.83 -0.05 19.10
CA THR A 206 22.22 -0.29 17.71
C THR A 206 23.74 -0.50 17.62
N PRO A 207 24.24 -1.63 17.12
CA PRO A 207 25.67 -1.77 16.82
C PRO A 207 26.00 -1.04 15.51
N SER A 208 26.93 -0.10 15.61
CA SER A 208 27.58 0.61 14.51
C SER A 208 28.26 -0.37 13.54
N LEU A 209 27.91 -0.29 12.26
CA LEU A 209 28.62 -0.98 11.19
C LEU A 209 29.93 -0.24 10.86
N PRO A 210 31.05 -0.96 10.65
CA PRO A 210 32.30 -0.35 10.19
C PRO A 210 32.25 0.00 8.70
N SER A 211 32.56 1.27 8.41
CA SER A 211 32.82 1.83 7.09
C SER A 211 34.23 1.50 6.62
N THR A 212 34.41 0.56 5.70
CA THR A 212 35.57 0.40 4.77
C THR A 212 35.26 -0.81 3.88
N ILE A 213 35.47 -0.89 2.56
CA ILE A 213 36.59 -0.47 1.71
C ILE A 213 36.10 -0.24 0.26
N SER A 214 36.66 0.82 -0.31
CA SER A 214 36.96 1.16 -1.71
C SER A 214 36.92 0.08 -2.81
N SER A 215 36.44 0.53 -3.97
CA SER A 215 37.07 0.45 -5.30
C SER A 215 37.48 -0.92 -5.86
N LEU A 216 36.80 -1.31 -6.94
CA LEU A 216 37.47 -1.88 -8.12
C LEU A 216 36.70 -1.54 -9.40
N SER A 217 37.21 -0.52 -10.05
CA SER A 217 37.02 -0.17 -11.45
C SER A 217 37.68 -1.19 -12.39
N SER A 218 37.08 -1.31 -13.58
CA SER A 218 37.73 -1.53 -14.89
C SER A 218 37.59 -2.89 -15.58
N ALA A 219 37.15 -2.76 -16.85
CA ALA A 219 37.40 -3.60 -18.01
C ALA A 219 36.56 -4.90 -18.12
N ARG A 220 35.97 -5.29 -19.26
CA ARG A 220 36.34 -5.06 -20.66
C ARG A 220 35.10 -5.00 -21.57
N ASN A 221 35.12 -4.01 -22.46
CA ASN A 221 34.52 -4.14 -23.78
C ASN A 221 35.19 -5.28 -24.55
N THR A 222 34.39 -6.16 -25.15
CA THR A 222 34.83 -7.02 -26.26
C THR A 222 33.73 -7.06 -27.32
N PRO A 223 33.90 -6.35 -28.46
CA PRO A 223 33.18 -6.64 -29.69
C PRO A 223 34.08 -7.50 -30.60
N LEU A 224 33.50 -8.51 -31.28
CA LEU A 224 34.01 -9.32 -32.42
C LEU A 224 33.36 -10.70 -32.28
N SER A 225 32.76 -11.34 -33.28
CA SER A 225 33.19 -11.39 -34.68
C SER A 225 32.03 -11.88 -35.56
N GLN A 226 31.97 -11.30 -36.75
CA GLN A 226 31.39 -11.90 -37.95
C GLN A 226 32.00 -13.28 -38.22
N ARG A 227 31.17 -14.21 -38.70
CA ARG A 227 31.44 -15.41 -39.51
C ARG A 227 30.09 -16.12 -39.71
N SER A 228 29.65 -16.60 -40.86
CA SER A 228 30.11 -16.58 -42.23
C SER A 228 28.86 -16.86 -43.07
N GLN A 229 28.68 -16.12 -44.16
CA GLN A 229 28.08 -16.69 -45.35
C GLN A 229 29.08 -17.72 -45.88
N GLU A 230 28.62 -18.93 -46.18
CA GLU A 230 29.04 -19.75 -47.33
C GLU A 230 28.19 -21.02 -47.41
N LEU A 231 27.55 -21.18 -48.58
CA LEU A 231 26.83 -22.34 -49.15
C LEU A 231 25.41 -22.63 -48.66
#